data_AF-A0A1F5A397-F1
#
_entry.id   AF-A0A1F5A397-F1
#
_cell.length_a   1.000
_cell.length_b   1.000
_cell.length_c   1.000
_cell.angle_alpha   90.00
_cell.angle_beta   90.00
_cell.angle_gamma   90.00
#
_symmetry.space_group_name_H-M   'P 1'
#
loop_
_entity.id
_entity.type
_entity.pdbx_description
1 polymer ?
#
loop_
_entity_poly.entity_id
_entity_poly.type
_entity_poly.pdbx_seq_one_letter_code
_entity_poly.pdbx_strand_id
1 'polypeptide(L)'
;MRCRAAQRRLSDELDGTLDPGRRSRLEAHLRVCPACRAYRGGLARLQAEVRPEAGRSAEYWAGFEKRLEARLDGEEAGRRAVERPFAGRRRVAWAVAGLALAAVAAAWFGLLRPRPILIADWPQDEYGLAPLLLEAEADPELGRAVEGEIRASIREIAPAADADAAALAAADPLFWEGLSEEELGAIAAGLERDNGLGGPK
;
A
#
# COMPACT_ATOMS: atom_id res chain seq x y z
N MET A 1 19.14 -25.10 7.89
CA MET A 1 17.92 -24.28 7.74
C MET A 1 17.60 -24.11 6.27
N ARG A 2 16.36 -23.73 5.92
CA ARG A 2 15.97 -23.40 4.54
C ARG A 2 16.42 -21.98 4.18
N CYS A 3 16.77 -21.73 2.92
CA CYS A 3 17.27 -20.44 2.44
C CYS A 3 16.33 -19.27 2.77
N ARG A 4 15.01 -19.46 2.58
CA ARG A 4 13.99 -18.46 2.93
C ARG A 4 14.06 -18.00 4.39
N ALA A 5 14.31 -18.93 5.32
CA ALA A 5 14.44 -18.60 6.73
C ALA A 5 15.78 -17.92 7.04
N ALA A 6 16.84 -18.22 6.27
CA ALA A 6 18.13 -17.55 6.38
C ALA A 6 18.03 -16.10 5.88
N GLN A 7 17.39 -15.88 4.72
CA GLN A 7 17.19 -14.55 4.13
C GLN A 7 16.45 -13.59 5.08
N ARG A 8 15.38 -14.05 5.74
CA ARG A 8 14.69 -13.23 6.75
C ARG A 8 15.60 -12.84 7.91
N ARG A 9 16.36 -13.81 8.44
CA ARG A 9 17.29 -13.56 9.55
C ARG A 9 18.50 -12.71 9.16
N LEU A 10 18.81 -12.60 7.87
CA LEU A 10 19.84 -11.69 7.39
C LEU A 10 19.40 -10.23 7.53
N SER A 11 18.11 -9.92 7.38
CA SER A 11 17.58 -8.58 7.70
C SER A 11 17.75 -8.28 9.19
N ASP A 12 17.25 -9.17 10.06
CA ASP A 12 17.39 -9.04 11.52
C ASP A 12 18.87 -8.91 11.96
N GLU A 13 19.80 -9.60 11.27
CA GLU A 13 21.24 -9.51 11.53
C GLU A 13 21.79 -8.11 11.22
N LEU A 14 21.38 -7.52 10.09
CA LEU A 14 21.82 -6.19 9.64
C LEU A 14 21.25 -5.07 10.53
N ASP A 15 20.03 -5.28 11.05
CA ASP A 15 19.38 -4.37 11.99
C ASP A 15 19.90 -4.51 13.44
N GLY A 16 20.77 -5.49 13.69
CA GLY A 16 21.36 -5.74 15.02
C GLY A 16 20.40 -6.36 16.04
N THR A 17 19.24 -6.86 15.59
CA THR A 17 18.17 -7.41 16.46
C THR A 17 18.21 -8.93 16.61
N LEU A 18 19.14 -9.60 15.92
CA LEU A 18 19.23 -11.07 15.90
C LEU A 18 19.86 -11.65 17.18
N ASP A 19 19.07 -12.46 17.89
CA ASP A 19 19.50 -13.23 19.07
C ASP A 19 20.71 -14.16 18.79
N PRO A 20 21.66 -14.34 19.75
CA PRO A 20 22.88 -15.14 19.57
C PRO A 20 22.65 -16.59 19.13
N GLY A 21 21.59 -17.24 19.61
CA GLY A 21 21.26 -18.62 19.24
C GLY A 21 20.76 -18.72 17.79
N ARG A 22 20.09 -17.69 17.29
CA ARG A 22 19.67 -17.60 15.89
C ARG A 22 20.84 -17.24 14.98
N ARG A 23 21.75 -16.38 15.46
CA ARG A 23 22.98 -16.00 14.77
C ARG A 23 23.87 -17.19 14.46
N SER A 24 24.14 -18.04 15.46
CA SER A 24 24.97 -19.24 15.29
C SER A 24 24.43 -20.19 14.21
N ARG A 25 23.11 -20.37 14.16
CA ARG A 25 22.46 -21.19 13.12
C ARG A 25 22.57 -20.54 11.74
N LEU A 26 22.40 -19.22 11.66
CA LEU A 26 22.52 -18.48 10.41
C LEU A 26 23.93 -18.57 9.84
N GLU A 27 24.95 -18.38 10.68
CA GLU A 27 26.35 -18.54 10.30
C GLU A 27 26.67 -19.95 9.78
N ALA A 28 26.16 -20.98 10.45
CA ALA A 28 26.31 -22.36 9.98
C ALA A 28 25.72 -22.57 8.57
N HIS A 29 24.58 -21.93 8.27
CA HIS A 29 23.98 -21.98 6.93
C HIS A 29 24.80 -21.19 5.90
N LEU A 30 25.29 -20.01 6.27
CA LEU A 30 26.12 -19.17 5.39
C LEU A 30 27.43 -19.83 5.00
N ARG A 31 27.99 -20.74 5.83
CA ARG A 31 29.17 -21.53 5.44
C ARG A 31 28.89 -22.45 4.25
N VAL A 32 27.68 -22.99 4.15
CA VAL A 32 27.33 -24.02 3.15
C VAL A 32 26.61 -23.44 1.94
N CYS A 33 25.82 -22.37 2.09
CA CYS A 33 25.00 -21.83 1.01
C CYS A 33 25.62 -20.59 0.33
N PRO A 34 26.14 -20.69 -0.90
CA PRO A 34 26.69 -19.54 -1.63
C PRO A 34 25.63 -18.49 -1.99
N ALA A 35 24.40 -18.91 -2.32
CA ALA A 35 23.31 -17.99 -2.68
C ALA A 35 22.95 -17.04 -1.51
N CYS A 36 22.87 -17.56 -0.28
CA CYS A 36 22.60 -16.74 0.89
C CYS A 36 23.78 -15.81 1.25
N ARG A 37 25.03 -16.19 0.92
CA ARG A 37 26.18 -15.28 1.06
C ARG A 37 26.11 -14.13 0.04
N ALA A 38 25.77 -14.43 -1.21
CA ALA A 38 25.59 -13.41 -2.24
C ALA A 38 24.46 -12.44 -1.86
N TYR A 39 23.33 -12.97 -1.38
CA TYR A 39 22.21 -12.16 -0.90
C TYR A 39 22.62 -11.23 0.26
N ARG A 40 23.34 -11.74 1.27
CA ARG A 40 23.88 -10.90 2.35
C ARG A 40 24.80 -9.80 1.83
N GLY A 41 25.64 -10.12 0.83
CA GLY A 41 26.51 -9.14 0.18
C GLY A 41 25.71 -8.03 -0.54
N GLY A 42 24.61 -8.39 -1.20
CA GLY A 42 23.69 -7.43 -1.82
C GLY A 42 23.07 -6.47 -0.81
N LEU A 43 22.52 -7.01 0.30
CA LEU A 43 21.93 -6.18 1.35
C LEU A 43 22.96 -5.23 2.00
N ALA A 44 24.18 -5.70 2.25
CA ALA A 44 25.23 -4.86 2.82
C ALA A 44 25.66 -3.72 1.87
N ARG A 45 25.64 -3.95 0.56
CA ARG A 45 25.89 -2.90 -0.44
C ARG A 45 24.79 -1.85 -0.44
N LEU A 46 23.53 -2.28 -0.45
CA LEU A 46 22.39 -1.37 -0.36
C LEU A 46 22.48 -0.50 0.91
N GLN A 47 22.79 -1.09 2.05
CA GLN A 47 22.95 -0.36 3.30
C GLN A 47 24.12 0.65 3.26
N ALA A 48 25.20 0.33 2.54
CA ALA A 48 26.33 1.25 2.35
C ALA A 48 26.02 2.39 1.37
N GLU A 49 25.17 2.14 0.36
CA GLU A 49 24.73 3.13 -0.62
C GLU A 49 23.72 4.12 -0.03
N VAL A 50 22.89 3.67 0.91
CA VAL A 50 22.07 4.57 1.72
C VAL A 50 22.99 5.36 2.64
N ARG A 51 23.36 6.57 2.20
CA ARG A 51 24.00 7.55 3.09
C ARG A 51 23.06 7.76 4.28
N PRO A 52 23.50 7.53 5.52
CA PRO A 52 22.73 8.02 6.66
C PRO A 52 22.65 9.53 6.48
N GLU A 53 21.44 10.01 6.19
CA GLU A 53 21.18 11.43 6.10
C GLU A 53 21.68 12.05 7.40
N ALA A 54 22.54 13.07 7.30
CA ALA A 54 23.30 13.61 8.42
C ALA A 54 22.39 13.71 9.65
N GLY A 55 22.79 13.02 10.73
CA GLY A 55 21.95 12.79 11.90
C GLY A 55 21.26 14.08 12.32
N ARG A 56 19.95 14.16 12.07
CA ARG A 56 19.16 15.34 12.41
C ARG A 56 19.32 15.59 13.90
N SER A 57 19.47 16.86 14.28
CA SER A 57 19.74 17.23 15.67
C SER A 57 18.63 16.72 16.61
N ALA A 58 18.96 16.52 17.88
CA ALA A 58 17.96 16.19 18.90
C ALA A 58 16.82 17.24 18.94
N GLU A 59 17.14 18.50 18.69
CA GLU A 59 16.17 19.59 18.60
C GLU A 59 15.20 19.44 17.41
N TYR A 60 15.70 19.00 16.26
CA TYR A 60 14.83 18.67 15.11
C TYR A 60 13.81 17.59 15.48
N TRP A 61 14.27 16.51 16.13
CA TRP A 61 13.41 15.40 16.53
C TRP A 61 12.39 15.82 17.58
N ALA A 62 12.78 16.59 18.59
CA ALA A 62 11.85 17.13 19.58
C ALA A 62 10.79 18.05 18.93
N GLY A 63 11.17 18.84 17.92
CA GLY A 63 10.23 19.65 17.15
C GLY A 63 9.30 18.81 16.28
N PHE A 64 9.79 17.71 15.71
CA PHE A 64 8.98 16.76 14.95
C PHE A 64 7.97 16.03 15.83
N GLU A 65 8.40 15.51 16.99
CA GLU A 65 7.54 14.84 17.97
C GLU A 65 6.39 15.74 18.41
N LYS A 66 6.67 17.00 18.78
CA LYS A 66 5.62 17.97 19.13
C LYS A 66 4.61 18.22 18.02
N ARG A 67 5.06 18.29 16.76
CA ARG A 67 4.15 18.46 15.60
C ARG A 67 3.32 17.20 15.36
N LEU A 68 3.88 16.03 15.59
CA LEU A 68 3.19 14.76 15.47
C LEU A 68 2.12 14.62 16.56
N GLU A 69 2.47 14.86 17.81
CA GLU A 69 1.53 14.88 18.95
C GLU A 69 0.37 15.84 18.70
N ALA A 70 0.66 17.08 18.28
CA ALA A 70 -0.39 18.07 17.99
C ALA A 70 -1.36 17.63 16.88
N ARG A 71 -0.88 16.86 15.87
CA ARG A 71 -1.75 16.31 14.83
C ARG A 71 -2.60 15.16 15.35
N LEU A 72 -2.04 14.29 16.19
CA LEU A 72 -2.76 13.16 16.79
C LEU A 72 -3.82 13.66 17.78
N ASP A 73 -3.51 14.66 18.60
CA ASP A 73 -4.46 15.27 19.54
C ASP A 73 -5.59 16.02 18.81
N GLY A 74 -5.27 16.67 17.68
CA GLY A 74 -6.27 17.33 16.83
C GLY A 74 -7.32 16.37 16.25
N GLU A 75 -6.89 15.16 15.86
CA GLU A 75 -7.78 14.09 15.39
C GLU A 75 -8.68 13.54 16.51
N GLU A 76 -8.15 13.41 17.74
CA GLU A 76 -8.94 13.00 18.91
C GLU A 76 -9.94 14.08 19.36
N ALA A 77 -9.54 15.35 19.34
CA ALA A 77 -10.40 16.47 19.67
C ALA A 77 -11.55 16.63 18.66
N GLY A 78 -11.29 16.39 17.37
CA GLY A 78 -12.29 16.32 16.32
C GLY A 78 -13.35 15.23 16.56
N ARG A 79 -12.96 14.10 17.16
CA ARG A 79 -13.89 13.03 17.57
C ARG A 79 -14.71 13.38 18.82
N ARG A 80 -14.13 14.08 19.81
CA ARG A 80 -14.85 14.48 21.04
C ARG A 80 -15.76 15.71 20.87
N ALA A 81 -15.53 16.56 19.86
CA ALA A 81 -16.32 17.78 19.64
C ALA A 81 -17.76 17.55 19.14
N VAL A 82 -18.20 16.29 18.96
CA VAL A 82 -19.59 15.95 18.56
C VAL A 82 -20.56 15.87 19.75
N GLU A 83 -20.07 15.95 21.00
CA GLU A 83 -20.96 16.00 22.16
C GLU A 83 -21.38 17.44 22.47
N ARG A 84 -22.44 17.91 21.80
CA ARG A 84 -23.10 19.17 22.16
C ARG A 84 -24.01 18.97 23.38
N PRO A 85 -23.76 19.66 24.51
CA PRO A 85 -24.75 19.77 25.57
C PRO A 85 -25.75 20.86 25.14
N PHE A 86 -27.07 20.61 25.18
CA PHE A 86 -28.04 21.62 25.63
C PHE A 86 -29.44 21.02 25.84
N ALA A 87 -29.72 20.86 27.13
CA ALA A 87 -30.99 20.94 27.83
C ALA A 87 -32.28 21.24 27.04
N GLY A 88 -33.22 20.30 27.07
CA GLY A 88 -34.18 20.30 28.17
C GLY A 88 -35.59 20.87 27.98
N ARG A 89 -35.94 21.69 26.97
CA ARG A 89 -37.33 22.22 26.94
C ARG A 89 -37.99 22.63 25.61
N ARG A 90 -37.37 22.44 24.44
CA ARG A 90 -37.98 22.77 23.12
C ARG A 90 -38.42 21.56 22.28
N ARG A 91 -38.49 20.36 22.88
CA ARG A 91 -38.51 19.06 22.17
C ARG A 91 -39.84 18.57 21.60
N VAL A 92 -40.99 19.20 21.85
CA VAL A 92 -42.27 18.60 21.41
C VAL A 92 -42.74 19.11 20.04
N ALA A 93 -42.38 20.34 19.62
CA ALA A 93 -42.84 20.89 18.35
C ALA A 93 -41.97 20.51 17.13
N TRP A 94 -40.68 20.21 17.32
CA TRP A 94 -39.74 19.92 16.23
C TRP A 94 -39.60 18.43 15.90
N ALA A 95 -40.25 17.53 16.65
CA ALA A 95 -40.12 16.09 16.49
C ALA A 95 -40.66 15.58 15.15
N VAL A 96 -41.71 16.20 14.60
CA VAL A 96 -42.33 15.75 13.34
C VAL A 96 -41.55 16.25 12.11
N ALA A 97 -41.10 17.52 12.13
CA ALA A 97 -40.29 18.07 11.04
C ALA A 97 -38.87 17.46 11.00
N GLY A 98 -38.31 17.16 12.18
CA GLY A 98 -37.02 16.50 12.30
C GLY A 98 -37.02 15.06 11.80
N LEU A 99 -38.12 14.31 11.97
CA LEU A 99 -38.21 12.93 11.49
C LEU A 99 -38.27 12.84 9.97
N ALA A 100 -38.98 13.78 9.32
CA ALA A 100 -39.05 13.83 7.87
C ALA A 100 -37.68 14.21 7.26
N LEU A 101 -37.00 15.21 7.83
CA LEU A 101 -35.64 15.58 7.41
C LEU A 101 -34.61 14.48 7.72
N ALA A 102 -34.74 13.79 8.85
CA ALA A 102 -33.87 12.65 9.19
C ALA A 102 -34.11 11.45 8.28
N ALA A 103 -35.35 11.18 7.86
CA ALA A 103 -35.67 10.11 6.91
C ALA A 103 -35.13 10.44 5.51
N VAL A 104 -35.29 11.69 5.06
CA VAL A 104 -34.71 12.15 3.79
C VAL A 104 -33.18 12.15 3.85
N ALA A 105 -32.59 12.61 4.94
CA ALA A 105 -31.14 12.58 5.14
C ALA A 105 -30.61 11.14 5.26
N ALA A 106 -31.32 10.23 5.91
CA ALA A 106 -30.94 8.83 6.02
C ALA A 106 -31.09 8.09 4.67
N ALA A 107 -32.14 8.40 3.90
CA ALA A 107 -32.31 7.88 2.55
C ALA A 107 -31.22 8.42 1.61
N TRP A 108 -30.95 9.73 1.67
CA TRP A 108 -29.85 10.36 0.95
C TRP A 108 -28.49 9.76 1.35
N PHE A 109 -28.26 9.57 2.65
CA PHE A 109 -27.04 8.99 3.17
C PHE A 109 -26.91 7.50 2.81
N GLY A 110 -28.01 6.74 2.76
CA GLY A 110 -28.00 5.36 2.30
C GLY A 110 -27.76 5.22 0.80
N LEU A 111 -28.26 6.17 -0.01
CA LEU A 111 -28.15 6.14 -1.47
C LEU A 111 -26.84 6.77 -2.00
N LEU A 112 -26.25 7.71 -1.26
CA LEU A 112 -25.00 8.40 -1.65
C LEU A 112 -23.78 8.05 -0.77
N ARG A 113 -23.89 7.09 0.16
CA ARG A 113 -22.70 6.57 0.83
C ARG A 113 -21.84 5.82 -0.21
N PRO A 114 -20.59 6.24 -0.48
CA PRO A 114 -19.59 5.26 -0.89
C PRO A 114 -19.58 4.19 0.21
N ARG A 115 -19.69 2.92 -0.19
CA ARG A 115 -19.56 1.80 0.74
C ARG A 115 -18.31 2.06 1.59
N PRO A 116 -18.41 2.06 2.93
CA PRO A 116 -17.22 2.23 3.74
C PRO A 116 -16.25 1.12 3.32
N ILE A 117 -15.14 1.52 2.69
CA ILE A 117 -14.02 0.62 2.49
C ILE A 117 -13.61 0.24 3.90
N LEU A 118 -13.98 -0.98 4.31
CA LEU A 118 -13.54 -1.59 5.54
C LEU A 118 -12.03 -1.82 5.41
N ILE A 119 -11.23 -0.79 5.68
CA ILE A 119 -9.78 -0.95 5.94
C ILE A 119 -9.57 -1.42 7.39
N ALA A 120 -10.50 -2.24 7.90
CA ALA A 120 -10.43 -2.78 9.26
C ALA A 120 -9.68 -4.13 9.30
N ASP A 121 -9.50 -4.80 8.17
CA ASP A 121 -8.75 -6.07 8.06
C ASP A 121 -7.97 -6.12 6.74
N TRP A 122 -7.21 -5.07 6.40
CA TRP A 122 -6.26 -5.22 5.29
C TRP A 122 -5.25 -6.29 5.70
N PRO A 123 -5.17 -7.45 5.00
CA PRO A 123 -4.25 -8.49 5.38
C PRO A 123 -2.82 -7.93 5.32
N GLN A 124 -2.19 -7.81 6.49
CA GLN A 124 -0.84 -7.29 6.62
C GLN A 124 0.22 -8.33 6.21
N ASP A 125 -0.19 -9.52 5.80
CA ASP A 125 0.70 -10.57 5.30
C ASP A 125 0.69 -10.63 3.77
N GLU A 126 1.82 -11.05 3.21
CA GLU A 126 2.06 -11.25 1.77
C GLU A 126 1.07 -12.26 1.13
N TYR A 127 0.24 -12.92 1.93
CA TYR A 127 -0.63 -14.03 1.53
C TYR A 127 -2.11 -13.81 1.77
N GLY A 128 -2.57 -12.76 2.44
CA GLY A 128 -3.99 -12.67 2.77
C GLY A 128 -4.89 -12.38 1.58
N LEU A 129 -4.32 -11.95 0.44
CA LEU A 129 -5.04 -11.88 -0.84
C LEU A 129 -4.97 -13.19 -1.64
N ALA A 130 -4.08 -14.13 -1.30
CA ALA A 130 -3.90 -15.35 -2.08
C ALA A 130 -5.17 -16.22 -2.17
N PRO A 131 -5.98 -16.39 -1.10
CA PRO A 131 -7.24 -17.12 -1.20
C PRO A 131 -8.23 -16.43 -2.16
N LEU A 132 -8.34 -15.11 -2.11
CA LEU A 132 -9.22 -14.32 -2.98
C LEU A 132 -8.77 -14.37 -4.44
N LEU A 133 -7.45 -14.33 -4.69
CA LEU A 133 -6.88 -14.47 -6.04
C LEU A 133 -7.15 -15.86 -6.61
N LEU A 134 -6.95 -16.93 -5.82
CA LEU A 134 -7.24 -18.30 -6.24
C LEU A 134 -8.73 -18.51 -6.55
N GLU A 135 -9.63 -17.91 -5.77
CA GLU A 135 -11.06 -17.98 -6.00
C GLU A 135 -11.48 -17.18 -7.25
N ALA A 136 -10.90 -16.01 -7.45
CA ALA A 136 -11.11 -15.19 -8.64
C ALA A 136 -10.55 -15.82 -9.93
N GLU A 137 -9.45 -16.59 -9.85
CA GLU A 137 -8.92 -17.37 -10.97
C GLU A 137 -9.81 -18.58 -11.30
N ALA A 138 -10.42 -19.20 -10.29
CA ALA A 138 -11.30 -20.35 -10.46
C ALA A 138 -12.69 -19.97 -11.00
N ASP A 139 -13.17 -18.76 -10.73
CA ASP A 139 -14.47 -18.24 -11.16
C ASP A 139 -14.33 -17.01 -12.08
N PRO A 140 -14.58 -17.15 -13.40
CA PRO A 140 -14.48 -16.05 -14.36
C PRO A 140 -15.44 -14.87 -14.11
N GLU A 141 -16.59 -15.09 -13.46
CA GLU A 141 -17.50 -14.00 -13.11
C GLU A 141 -16.94 -13.18 -11.95
N LEU A 142 -16.43 -13.87 -10.93
CA LEU A 142 -15.77 -13.23 -9.80
C LEU A 142 -14.49 -12.48 -10.25
N GLY A 143 -13.68 -13.10 -11.11
CA GLY A 143 -12.47 -12.47 -11.66
C GLY A 143 -12.78 -11.14 -12.36
N ARG A 144 -13.82 -11.10 -13.20
CA ARG A 144 -14.26 -9.85 -13.85
C ARG A 144 -14.78 -8.81 -12.86
N ALA A 145 -15.49 -9.23 -11.82
CA ALA A 145 -15.98 -8.32 -10.79
C ALA A 145 -14.84 -7.69 -9.99
N VAL A 146 -13.84 -8.49 -9.60
CA VAL A 146 -12.65 -8.03 -8.88
C VAL A 146 -11.81 -7.10 -9.75
N GLU A 147 -11.56 -7.46 -11.01
CA GLU A 147 -10.84 -6.59 -11.95
C GLU A 147 -11.55 -5.24 -12.15
N GLY A 148 -12.88 -5.26 -12.26
CA GLY A 148 -13.70 -4.05 -12.38
C GLY A 148 -13.55 -3.12 -11.17
N GLU A 149 -13.59 -3.68 -9.97
CA GLU A 149 -13.44 -2.92 -8.72
C GLU A 149 -12.02 -2.35 -8.57
N ILE A 150 -10.98 -3.14 -8.86
CA ILE A 150 -9.58 -2.68 -8.85
C ILE A 150 -9.40 -1.51 -9.83
N ARG A 151 -9.91 -1.64 -11.06
CA ARG A 151 -9.82 -0.57 -12.08
C ARG A 151 -10.62 0.68 -11.67
N ALA A 152 -11.74 0.52 -10.98
CA ALA A 152 -12.49 1.65 -10.43
C ALA A 152 -11.70 2.37 -9.34
N SER A 153 -11.12 1.63 -8.39
CA SER A 153 -10.31 2.18 -7.30
C SER A 153 -9.03 2.86 -7.81
N ILE A 154 -8.34 2.27 -8.79
CA ILE A 154 -7.17 2.91 -9.43
C ILE A 154 -7.56 4.25 -10.05
N ARG A 155 -8.70 4.34 -10.74
CA ARG A 155 -9.17 5.61 -11.34
C ARG A 155 -9.56 6.65 -10.30
N GLU A 156 -10.00 6.23 -9.12
CA GLU A 156 -10.32 7.13 -8.01
C GLU A 156 -9.05 7.70 -7.36
N ILE A 157 -8.04 6.85 -7.13
CA ILE A 157 -6.80 7.23 -6.43
C ILE A 157 -5.81 7.92 -7.36
N ALA A 158 -5.70 7.41 -8.59
CA ALA A 158 -4.94 7.99 -9.68
C ALA A 158 -5.97 8.55 -10.69
N PRO A 159 -6.44 9.80 -10.53
CA PRO A 159 -7.22 10.44 -11.59
C PRO A 159 -6.41 10.29 -12.86
N ALA A 160 -7.04 9.72 -13.90
CA ALA A 160 -6.39 9.24 -15.11
C ALA A 160 -5.18 10.13 -15.43
N ALA A 161 -3.98 9.55 -15.35
CA ALA A 161 -2.80 10.24 -15.87
C ALA A 161 -3.20 10.72 -17.25
N ASP A 162 -3.04 12.02 -17.48
CA ASP A 162 -3.29 12.61 -18.79
C ASP A 162 -2.66 11.66 -19.83
N ALA A 163 -3.41 11.29 -20.87
CA ALA A 163 -2.88 10.41 -21.90
C ALA A 163 -1.56 10.96 -22.45
N ASP A 164 -1.42 12.29 -22.42
CA ASP A 164 -0.19 13.01 -22.76
C ASP A 164 0.92 12.81 -21.72
N ALA A 165 0.61 12.74 -20.43
CA ALA A 165 1.58 12.43 -19.37
C ALA A 165 2.08 10.98 -19.42
N ALA A 166 1.21 10.02 -19.71
CA ALA A 166 1.60 8.62 -19.91
C ALA A 166 2.44 8.44 -21.19
N ALA A 167 2.07 9.15 -22.27
CA ALA A 167 2.83 9.18 -23.51
C ALA A 167 4.23 9.81 -23.32
N LEU A 168 4.35 10.86 -22.50
CA LEU A 168 5.64 11.48 -22.16
C LEU A 168 6.57 10.54 -21.41
N ALA A 169 6.05 9.74 -20.47
CA ALA A 169 6.84 8.75 -19.74
C ALA A 169 7.29 7.59 -20.65
N ALA A 170 6.42 7.11 -21.54
CA ALA A 170 6.78 6.08 -22.52
C ALA A 170 7.72 6.60 -23.64
N ALA A 171 7.71 7.91 -23.89
CA ALA A 171 8.62 8.57 -24.83
C ALA A 171 10.00 8.90 -24.23
N ASP A 172 10.17 8.77 -22.91
CA ASP A 172 11.47 8.94 -22.25
C ASP A 172 12.40 7.76 -22.59
N PRO A 173 13.50 7.97 -23.33
CA PRO A 173 14.44 6.90 -23.64
C PRO A 173 15.02 6.22 -22.39
N LEU A 174 15.16 6.96 -21.29
CA LEU A 174 15.70 6.44 -20.03
C LEU A 174 14.77 5.45 -19.33
N PHE A 175 13.45 5.49 -19.64
CA PHE A 175 12.50 4.52 -19.11
C PHE A 175 12.80 3.10 -19.61
N TRP A 176 13.25 2.98 -20.87
CA TRP A 176 13.49 1.69 -21.53
C TRP A 176 14.90 1.13 -21.27
N GLU A 177 15.88 1.97 -20.93
CA GLU A 177 17.27 1.55 -20.66
C GLU A 177 17.41 0.63 -19.42
N GLY A 178 16.43 0.65 -18.50
CA GLY A 178 16.43 -0.18 -17.30
C GLY A 178 15.88 -1.59 -17.50
N LEU A 179 15.29 -1.89 -18.66
CA LEU A 179 14.67 -3.18 -18.94
C LEU A 179 15.62 -4.09 -19.74
N SER A 180 15.67 -5.36 -19.35
CA SER A 180 16.40 -6.36 -20.13
C SER A 180 15.69 -6.66 -21.46
N GLU A 181 16.44 -7.17 -22.44
CA GLU A 181 15.91 -7.60 -23.75
C GLU A 181 14.78 -8.64 -23.61
N GLU A 182 14.82 -9.48 -22.57
CA GLU A 182 13.78 -10.47 -22.27
C GLU A 182 12.49 -9.79 -21.81
N GLU A 183 12.59 -8.79 -20.94
CA GLU A 183 11.45 -8.01 -20.44
C GLU A 183 10.82 -7.16 -21.55
N LEU A 184 11.64 -6.52 -22.39
CA LEU A 184 11.19 -5.78 -23.57
C LEU A 184 10.43 -6.70 -24.53
N GLY A 185 10.94 -7.91 -24.79
CA GLY A 185 10.27 -8.90 -25.62
C GLY A 185 8.93 -9.36 -25.05
N ALA A 186 8.83 -9.56 -23.74
CA ALA A 186 7.59 -9.93 -23.07
C ALA A 186 6.52 -8.84 -23.17
N ILE A 187 6.91 -7.57 -23.00
CA ILE A 187 6.02 -6.41 -23.11
C ILE A 187 5.52 -6.26 -24.55
N ALA A 188 6.42 -6.36 -25.55
CA ALA A 188 6.05 -6.30 -26.96
C ALA A 188 5.05 -7.40 -27.33
N ALA A 189 5.31 -8.64 -26.91
CA ALA A 189 4.40 -9.76 -27.15
C ALA A 189 3.04 -9.59 -26.43
N GLY A 190 3.00 -8.92 -25.27
CA GLY A 190 1.77 -8.56 -24.58
C GLY A 190 0.96 -7.52 -25.35
N LEU A 191 1.61 -6.45 -25.80
CA LEU A 191 0.98 -5.40 -26.60
C LEU A 191 0.45 -5.92 -27.95
N GLU A 192 1.15 -6.86 -28.58
CA GLU A 192 0.68 -7.52 -29.81
C GLU A 192 -0.60 -8.35 -29.58
N ARG A 193 -0.68 -9.05 -28.44
CA ARG A 193 -1.88 -9.81 -28.06
C ARG A 193 -3.07 -8.90 -27.76
N ASP A 194 -2.81 -7.76 -27.12
CA ASP A 194 -3.86 -6.85 -26.66
C ASP A 194 -4.36 -5.89 -27.75
N ASN A 195 -3.49 -5.45 -28.65
CA ASN A 195 -3.85 -4.46 -29.68
C ASN A 195 -4.25 -5.06 -31.03
N GLY A 196 -4.01 -6.36 -31.28
CA GLY A 196 -4.34 -7.04 -32.55
C GLY A 196 -3.67 -6.46 -33.81
N LEU A 197 -2.90 -5.39 -33.69
CA LEU A 197 -2.20 -4.68 -34.76
C LEU A 197 -0.88 -4.18 -34.17
N GLY A 198 0.21 -4.74 -34.67
CA GLY A 198 1.56 -4.30 -34.32
C GLY A 198 1.74 -2.80 -34.55
N GLY A 199 2.39 -2.16 -33.59
CA GLY A 199 2.84 -0.76 -33.69
C GLY A 199 3.76 -0.54 -34.90
N PRO A 200 3.97 0.74 -35.29
CA PRO A 200 4.36 1.12 -36.64
C PRO A 200 5.78 0.65 -37.00
N LYS A 201 5.92 0.23 -38.26
CA LYS A 201 7.21 -0.06 -38.91
C LYS A 201 8.03 1.20 -39.15
#